data_AF-A0AAD1S554-F1
#
_entry.id   AF-A0AAD1S554-F1
#
_cell.length_a   1.000
_cell.length_b   1.000
_cell.length_c   1.000
_cell.angle_alpha   90.00
_cell.angle_beta   90.00
_cell.angle_gamma   90.00
#
_symmetry.space_group_name_H-M   'P 1'
#
loop_
_entity.id
_entity.type
_entity.pdbx_description
1 polymer ?
#
loop_
_entity_poly.entity_id
_entity_poly.type
_entity_poly.pdbx_seq_one_letter_code
_entity_poly.pdbx_strand_id
1 'polypeptide(L)'
;MLLKATEQCFNTLERAEMLLLLLRRFPETVVQHGVSLGETLLEAESIEDQESPVNCFRKLFVCDVLPLIINNLDVRLPASLLYKYLNKAAEFYINYVTRSPQIDNPHQVTQEASDLLSPTKRNSQKYIIEGLTEKSSQILDPWERLFKILSVVGMRCEWQMDKGTRNFNDLFHRVKELCRYISNFDNEAHAKYKSQVVYSTTLVFFKNVFQYISSIQPSLFQGPNASSAQVPMVLLDDLSNVYSDVELNPAKHVHKRRKLAESREKTMSSDDEDLSGKGRNRHVVVQKNDLSNPNEVLEFFKMARECWDLLHSSEALDKEFSRICLPWKTDTWLWLRIFLTDMVIYQGQHKKGITSLHHMAALQGPHSPTQQIIGQGTLEQQRALIQLASCHFSLGEYRLTCEKVLELINFIVPPAQEISKSREELPKVKPKFRKGSDLKLLPCTSKSIMPYCLQLMLACLKLRAFADTRDDIALGHVIVLLQHDWPKGENLFLKAIGKICQQGNFQYENFFNYITNIDMLEEFAYLRTQEGGKIHLELIPNQGVLLKASSSTLGLLQQEFIPVLQPSIAAADRHHTVTRGITKGVKEDFRLAMERQVSRCAENLMVVLHRFCLNEKILLLQCLT
;
A
#
# COMPACT_ATOMS: atom_id res chain seq x y z
N MET A 1 -49.06 11.89 -31.63
CA MET A 1 -49.54 10.88 -30.66
C MET A 1 -48.54 10.68 -29.53
N LEU A 2 -47.31 10.23 -29.78
CA LEU A 2 -46.32 9.95 -28.71
C LEU A 2 -46.12 11.09 -27.70
N LEU A 3 -45.96 12.35 -28.13
CA LEU A 3 -45.85 13.50 -27.22
C LEU A 3 -47.06 13.63 -26.26
N LYS A 4 -48.29 13.43 -26.75
CA LYS A 4 -49.51 13.45 -25.91
C LYS A 4 -49.56 12.28 -24.93
N ALA A 5 -48.96 11.14 -25.27
CA ALA A 5 -48.82 10.02 -24.34
C ALA A 5 -47.77 10.32 -23.26
N THR A 6 -46.67 11.00 -23.60
CA THR A 6 -45.65 11.42 -22.61
C THR A 6 -46.16 12.46 -21.61
N GLU A 7 -47.14 13.28 -21.99
CA GLU A 7 -47.82 14.23 -21.09
C GLU A 7 -48.73 13.53 -20.05
N GLN A 8 -49.16 12.29 -20.32
CA GLN A 8 -50.05 11.50 -19.47
C GLN A 8 -49.32 10.47 -18.59
N CYS A 9 -47.99 10.37 -18.71
CA CYS A 9 -47.16 9.44 -17.96
C CYS A 9 -46.66 10.10 -16.66
N PHE A 10 -47.01 9.49 -15.52
CA PHE A 10 -46.64 9.97 -14.19
C PHE A 10 -45.23 9.53 -13.75
N ASN A 11 -44.71 8.43 -14.30
CA ASN A 11 -43.37 7.95 -14.02
C ASN A 11 -42.34 8.73 -14.86
N THR A 12 -41.47 9.50 -14.20
CA THR A 12 -40.46 10.33 -14.86
C THR A 12 -39.50 9.53 -15.74
N LEU A 13 -39.15 8.29 -15.34
CA LEU A 13 -38.23 7.44 -16.09
C LEU A 13 -38.89 6.90 -17.37
N GLU A 14 -40.12 6.37 -17.27
CA GLU A 14 -40.89 5.90 -18.43
C GLU A 14 -41.16 7.04 -19.43
N ARG A 15 -41.54 8.23 -18.91
CA ARG A 15 -41.72 9.44 -19.70
C ARG A 15 -40.43 9.82 -20.44
N ALA A 16 -39.29 9.74 -19.77
CA ALA A 16 -37.99 10.03 -20.35
C ALA A 16 -37.58 9.01 -21.42
N GLU A 17 -37.84 7.71 -21.22
CA GLU A 17 -37.59 6.67 -22.21
C GLU A 17 -38.47 6.84 -23.46
N MET A 18 -39.75 7.17 -23.30
CA MET A 18 -40.64 7.48 -24.42
C MET A 18 -40.20 8.73 -25.20
N LEU A 19 -39.75 9.79 -24.52
CA LEU A 19 -39.18 10.97 -25.18
C LEU A 19 -37.86 10.64 -25.88
N LEU A 20 -37.00 9.80 -25.29
CA LEU A 20 -35.76 9.34 -25.91
C LEU A 20 -36.00 8.58 -27.22
N LEU A 21 -37.08 7.79 -27.33
CA LEU A 21 -37.50 7.15 -28.58
C LEU A 21 -37.87 8.18 -29.66
N LEU A 22 -38.51 9.29 -29.29
CA LEU A 22 -38.81 10.40 -30.21
C LEU A 22 -37.50 11.06 -30.69
N LEU A 23 -36.62 11.44 -29.75
CA LEU A 23 -35.35 12.11 -30.04
C LEU A 23 -34.44 11.29 -30.95
N ARG A 24 -34.38 9.97 -30.74
CA ARG A 24 -33.62 9.03 -31.58
C ARG A 24 -34.18 8.88 -33.00
N ARG A 25 -35.49 8.99 -33.16
CA ARG A 25 -36.18 8.81 -34.44
C ARG A 25 -36.25 10.09 -35.28
N PHE A 26 -36.31 11.25 -34.62
CA PHE A 26 -36.46 12.56 -35.26
C PHE A 26 -35.44 13.56 -34.70
N PRO A 27 -34.20 13.61 -35.23
CA PRO A 27 -33.12 14.45 -34.70
C PRO A 27 -33.45 15.94 -34.59
N GLU A 28 -34.31 16.46 -35.46
CA GLU A 28 -34.93 17.81 -35.40
C GLU A 28 -35.48 18.13 -34.00
N THR A 29 -36.12 17.14 -33.35
CA THR A 29 -36.80 17.31 -32.06
C THR A 29 -35.83 17.45 -30.88
N VAL A 30 -34.54 17.14 -31.07
CA VAL A 30 -33.50 17.34 -30.03
C VAL A 30 -33.32 18.82 -29.71
N VAL A 31 -33.48 19.71 -30.69
CA VAL A 31 -33.42 21.17 -30.50
C VAL A 31 -34.55 21.66 -29.59
N GLN A 32 -35.74 21.04 -29.66
CA GLN A 32 -36.93 21.45 -28.91
C GLN A 32 -37.02 20.80 -27.52
N HIS A 33 -36.65 19.52 -27.40
CA HIS A 33 -36.92 18.71 -26.21
C HIS A 33 -35.68 18.13 -25.54
N GLY A 34 -34.52 18.08 -26.21
CA GLY A 34 -33.33 17.40 -25.70
C GLY A 34 -32.80 18.00 -24.39
N VAL A 35 -32.60 19.32 -24.36
CA VAL A 35 -32.09 20.02 -23.16
C VAL A 35 -33.07 19.95 -22.00
N SER A 36 -34.38 20.17 -22.28
CA SER A 36 -35.43 20.06 -21.27
C SER A 36 -35.49 18.67 -20.65
N LEU A 37 -35.41 17.60 -21.47
CA LEU A 37 -35.34 16.23 -20.97
C LEU A 37 -34.10 15.99 -20.10
N GLY A 38 -32.95 16.55 -20.48
CA GLY A 38 -31.72 16.43 -19.71
C GLY A 38 -31.80 17.09 -18.34
N GLU A 39 -32.34 18.30 -18.25
CA GLU A 39 -32.55 18.98 -16.96
C GLU A 39 -33.61 18.27 -16.12
N THR A 40 -34.75 17.83 -16.69
CA THR A 40 -35.77 17.07 -15.94
C THR A 40 -35.22 15.77 -15.32
N LEU A 41 -34.28 15.09 -15.97
CA LEU A 41 -33.61 13.91 -15.39
C LEU A 41 -32.67 14.29 -14.22
N LEU A 42 -31.98 15.42 -14.30
CA LEU A 42 -31.12 15.91 -13.21
C LEU A 42 -31.93 16.50 -12.04
N GLU A 43 -33.11 17.06 -12.32
CA GLU A 43 -34.09 17.48 -11.31
C GLU A 43 -34.68 16.27 -10.59
N ALA A 44 -35.08 15.22 -11.32
CA ALA A 44 -35.58 13.97 -10.73
C ALA A 44 -34.54 13.30 -9.82
N GLU A 45 -33.28 13.21 -10.27
CA GLU A 45 -32.15 12.74 -9.44
C GLU A 45 -32.04 13.50 -8.10
N SER A 46 -32.33 14.81 -8.11
CA SER A 46 -32.26 15.67 -6.93
C SER A 46 -33.53 15.63 -6.06
N ILE A 47 -34.69 15.28 -6.62
CA ILE A 47 -35.96 15.16 -5.90
C ILE A 47 -36.04 13.81 -5.18
N GLU A 48 -35.53 12.75 -5.82
CA GLU A 48 -35.49 11.38 -5.26
C GLU A 48 -34.23 11.10 -4.41
N ASP A 49 -33.52 12.17 -4.00
CA ASP A 49 -32.34 12.19 -3.10
C ASP A 49 -31.37 11.01 -3.27
N GLN A 50 -30.96 10.77 -4.52
CA GLN A 50 -30.16 9.60 -4.89
C GLN A 50 -28.77 9.64 -4.24
N GLU A 51 -28.51 8.74 -3.27
CA GLU A 51 -27.26 8.68 -2.49
C GLU A 51 -25.99 8.53 -3.37
N SER A 52 -26.14 7.90 -4.54
CA SER A 52 -25.05 7.59 -5.47
C SER A 52 -25.25 8.31 -6.81
N PRO A 53 -24.20 8.88 -7.42
CA PRO A 53 -24.27 9.40 -8.77
C PRO A 53 -24.51 8.28 -9.81
N VAL A 54 -24.36 7.00 -9.45
CA VAL A 54 -24.60 5.85 -10.33
C VAL A 54 -26.05 5.35 -10.19
N ASN A 55 -26.99 6.21 -10.56
CA ASN A 55 -28.44 5.94 -10.53
C ASN A 55 -29.06 5.87 -11.93
N CYS A 56 -30.35 5.51 -12.01
CA CYS A 56 -31.09 5.33 -13.26
C CYS A 56 -31.23 6.64 -14.07
N PHE A 57 -31.56 7.76 -13.42
CA PHE A 57 -31.72 9.07 -14.07
C PHE A 57 -30.41 9.57 -14.65
N ARG A 58 -29.34 9.57 -13.85
CA ARG A 58 -28.01 9.99 -14.29
C ARG A 58 -27.51 9.10 -15.41
N LYS A 59 -27.75 7.79 -15.35
CA LYS A 59 -27.41 6.89 -16.45
C LYS A 59 -28.14 7.30 -17.73
N LEU A 60 -29.47 7.44 -17.69
CA LEU A 60 -30.27 7.77 -18.88
C LEU A 60 -29.85 9.14 -19.45
N PHE A 61 -29.58 10.11 -18.58
CA PHE A 61 -29.02 11.39 -18.98
C PHE A 61 -27.66 11.24 -19.66
N VAL A 62 -26.66 10.69 -18.97
CA VAL A 62 -25.25 10.67 -19.43
C VAL A 62 -25.01 9.72 -20.61
N CYS A 63 -25.69 8.56 -20.64
CA CYS A 63 -25.45 7.52 -21.65
C CYS A 63 -26.32 7.67 -22.90
N ASP A 64 -27.52 8.23 -22.77
CA ASP A 64 -28.54 8.13 -23.80
C ASP A 64 -29.04 9.50 -24.29
N VAL A 65 -29.25 10.48 -23.40
CA VAL A 65 -29.77 11.83 -23.75
C VAL A 65 -28.63 12.80 -24.11
N LEU A 66 -27.62 12.93 -23.24
CA LEU A 66 -26.50 13.86 -23.40
C LEU A 66 -25.76 13.70 -24.74
N PRO A 67 -25.48 12.48 -25.25
CA PRO A 67 -24.87 12.30 -26.56
C PRO A 67 -25.73 12.85 -27.72
N LEU A 68 -27.06 12.84 -27.61
CA LEU A 68 -27.93 13.44 -28.63
C LEU A 68 -27.84 14.97 -28.61
N ILE A 69 -27.82 15.56 -27.40
CA ILE A 69 -27.70 17.00 -27.21
C ILE A 69 -26.37 17.53 -27.77
N ILE A 70 -25.22 16.99 -27.34
CA ILE A 70 -23.91 17.59 -27.63
C ILE A 70 -23.44 17.39 -29.07
N ASN A 71 -23.89 16.31 -29.74
CA ASN A 71 -23.55 16.04 -31.13
C ASN A 71 -24.47 16.77 -32.13
N ASN A 72 -25.63 17.28 -31.69
CA ASN A 72 -26.46 18.14 -32.53
C ASN A 72 -25.90 19.58 -32.50
N LEU A 73 -25.51 20.10 -33.66
CA LEU A 73 -24.88 21.42 -33.80
C LEU A 73 -25.90 22.58 -33.72
N ASP A 74 -27.17 22.33 -34.01
CA ASP A 74 -28.24 23.33 -33.95
C ASP A 74 -28.68 23.62 -32.51
N VAL A 75 -28.45 22.67 -31.59
CA VAL A 75 -28.61 22.87 -30.14
C VAL A 75 -27.53 23.80 -29.61
N ARG A 76 -27.81 25.11 -29.51
CA ARG A 76 -26.85 26.09 -28.97
C ARG A 76 -26.79 26.03 -27.44
N LEU A 77 -25.65 25.62 -26.89
CA LEU A 77 -25.37 25.57 -25.44
C LEU A 77 -24.23 26.53 -25.05
N PRO A 78 -24.32 27.22 -23.90
CA PRO A 78 -23.19 27.96 -23.35
C PRO A 78 -22.12 27.01 -22.78
N ALA A 79 -20.86 27.44 -22.81
CA ALA A 79 -19.72 26.65 -22.33
C ALA A 79 -19.86 26.21 -20.85
N SER A 80 -20.46 27.05 -20.00
CA SER A 80 -20.75 26.71 -18.60
C SER A 80 -21.66 25.48 -18.45
N LEU A 81 -22.64 25.32 -19.33
CA LEU A 81 -23.56 24.18 -19.33
C LEU A 81 -22.89 22.92 -19.89
N LEU A 82 -22.05 23.06 -20.93
CA LEU A 82 -21.21 21.98 -21.43
C LEU A 82 -20.23 21.45 -20.35
N TYR A 83 -19.66 22.36 -19.54
CA TYR A 83 -18.82 21.99 -18.39
C TYR A 83 -19.63 21.34 -17.25
N LYS A 84 -20.84 21.82 -16.93
CA LYS A 84 -21.77 21.15 -15.99
C LYS A 84 -22.03 19.70 -16.42
N TYR A 85 -22.34 19.48 -17.70
CA TYR A 85 -22.63 18.16 -18.25
C TYR A 85 -21.39 17.25 -18.30
N LEU A 86 -20.23 17.78 -18.66
CA LEU A 86 -18.96 17.03 -18.62
C LEU A 86 -18.64 16.58 -17.19
N ASN A 87 -18.84 17.43 -16.17
CA ASN A 87 -18.65 17.06 -14.77
C ASN A 87 -19.63 15.96 -14.33
N LYS A 88 -20.92 16.10 -14.65
CA LYS A 88 -21.95 15.11 -14.32
C LYS A 88 -21.70 13.75 -15.02
N ALA A 89 -21.13 13.77 -16.22
CA ALA A 89 -20.72 12.56 -16.95
C ALA A 89 -19.45 11.93 -16.37
N ALA A 90 -18.44 12.73 -16.02
CA ALA A 90 -17.20 12.27 -15.42
C ALA A 90 -17.45 11.61 -14.06
N GLU A 91 -18.19 12.28 -13.18
CA GLU A 91 -18.63 11.76 -11.87
C GLU A 91 -19.33 10.40 -12.02
N PHE A 92 -20.29 10.31 -12.94
CA PHE A 92 -21.03 9.08 -13.24
C PHE A 92 -20.11 7.95 -13.70
N TYR A 93 -19.30 8.17 -14.75
CA TYR A 93 -18.49 7.10 -15.32
C TYR A 93 -17.34 6.67 -14.41
N ILE A 94 -16.75 7.58 -13.64
CA ILE A 94 -15.71 7.23 -12.64
C ILE A 94 -16.33 6.34 -11.56
N ASN A 95 -17.42 6.77 -10.91
CA ASN A 95 -18.07 5.95 -9.89
C ASN A 95 -18.62 4.63 -10.48
N TYR A 96 -19.06 4.60 -11.73
CA TYR A 96 -19.51 3.37 -12.40
C TYR A 96 -18.38 2.33 -12.56
N VAL A 97 -17.13 2.75 -12.79
CA VAL A 97 -15.99 1.81 -12.88
C VAL A 97 -15.36 1.49 -11.53
N THR A 98 -15.46 2.39 -10.55
CA THR A 98 -14.87 2.21 -9.21
C THR A 98 -15.83 1.67 -8.16
N ARG A 99 -17.09 1.38 -8.51
CA ARG A 99 -18.07 0.83 -7.58
C ARG A 99 -17.62 -0.54 -7.05
N SER A 100 -17.83 -0.73 -5.75
CA SER A 100 -17.70 -2.04 -5.12
C SER A 100 -18.66 -3.04 -5.80
N PRO A 101 -18.28 -4.31 -5.93
CA PRO A 101 -19.26 -5.38 -6.14
C PRO A 101 -20.35 -5.30 -5.07
N GLN A 102 -21.62 -5.32 -5.48
CA GLN A 102 -22.74 -5.52 -4.57
C GLN A 102 -22.65 -6.95 -4.02
N ILE A 103 -22.80 -7.11 -2.70
CA ILE A 103 -23.06 -8.42 -2.10
C ILE A 103 -24.58 -8.61 -2.21
N ASP A 104 -25.01 -9.59 -3.00
CA ASP A 104 -26.43 -9.93 -3.08
C ASP A 104 -26.96 -10.23 -1.67
N ASN A 105 -27.95 -9.46 -1.25
CA ASN A 105 -28.61 -9.65 0.04
C ASN A 105 -29.29 -11.03 0.00
N PRO A 106 -29.03 -11.98 0.94
CA PRO A 106 -29.46 -13.37 0.84
C PRO A 106 -30.97 -13.59 1.09
N HIS A 107 -31.81 -12.59 0.80
CA HIS A 107 -33.25 -12.54 1.07
C HIS A 107 -34.07 -12.26 -0.19
N GLN A 108 -33.70 -12.86 -1.33
CA GLN A 108 -34.60 -13.03 -2.48
C GLN A 108 -34.13 -14.16 -3.41
N VAL A 109 -34.09 -15.40 -2.89
CA VAL A 109 -34.09 -16.60 -3.73
C VAL A 109 -35.54 -17.06 -3.90
N THR A 110 -36.15 -16.66 -5.01
CA THR A 110 -37.29 -17.39 -5.59
C THR A 110 -36.75 -18.18 -6.79
N GLN A 111 -37.25 -19.39 -6.97
CA GLN A 111 -36.65 -20.41 -7.84
C GLN A 111 -36.83 -20.15 -9.34
N GLU A 112 -36.19 -21.03 -10.12
CA GLU A 112 -36.34 -21.26 -11.58
C GLU A 112 -35.47 -20.37 -12.49
N ALA A 113 -34.76 -20.89 -13.50
CA ALA A 113 -34.63 -22.28 -13.98
C ALA A 113 -33.18 -22.61 -14.41
N SER A 114 -32.85 -23.90 -14.45
CA SER A 114 -31.61 -24.42 -15.01
C SER A 114 -31.56 -24.19 -16.52
N ASP A 115 -30.45 -23.66 -17.03
CA ASP A 115 -30.16 -23.73 -18.47
C ASP A 115 -28.68 -24.00 -18.76
N LEU A 116 -28.42 -24.59 -19.93
CA LEU A 116 -27.25 -25.44 -20.17
C LEU A 116 -25.94 -24.69 -20.50
N LEU A 117 -24.82 -25.39 -20.24
CA LEU A 117 -23.43 -24.88 -20.32
C LEU A 117 -23.07 -24.27 -21.69
N SER A 118 -22.38 -23.13 -21.68
CA SER A 118 -21.63 -22.58 -22.83
C SER A 118 -20.30 -21.94 -22.39
N PRO A 119 -19.13 -22.35 -22.93
CA PRO A 119 -17.82 -21.94 -22.41
C PRO A 119 -17.26 -20.68 -23.10
N THR A 120 -17.78 -19.50 -22.76
CA THR A 120 -17.13 -18.21 -23.07
C THR A 120 -17.10 -17.30 -21.85
N LYS A 121 -16.16 -17.56 -20.93
CA LYS A 121 -15.88 -16.66 -19.80
C LYS A 121 -15.22 -15.36 -20.30
N ARG A 122 -16.03 -14.31 -20.47
CA ARG A 122 -15.61 -12.95 -20.09
C ARG A 122 -16.21 -12.67 -18.72
N ASN A 123 -15.42 -12.17 -17.78
CA ASN A 123 -15.90 -11.80 -16.44
C ASN A 123 -16.78 -10.54 -16.53
N SER A 124 -18.03 -10.69 -16.98
CA SER A 124 -19.07 -9.67 -16.80
C SER A 124 -19.49 -9.68 -15.34
N GLN A 125 -18.86 -8.81 -14.54
CA GLN A 125 -19.33 -8.52 -13.19
C GLN A 125 -20.78 -8.04 -13.28
N LYS A 126 -21.68 -8.73 -12.56
CA LYS A 126 -23.09 -8.36 -12.51
C LYS A 126 -23.22 -7.09 -11.70
N TYR A 127 -23.61 -6.02 -12.37
CA TYR A 127 -23.88 -4.74 -11.74
C TYR A 127 -25.22 -4.23 -12.23
N ILE A 128 -26.22 -4.32 -11.36
CA ILE A 128 -27.56 -3.80 -11.58
C ILE A 128 -27.59 -2.40 -10.96
N ILE A 129 -28.07 -1.42 -11.73
CA ILE A 129 -28.41 -0.08 -11.23
C ILE A 129 -29.87 -0.15 -10.79
N GLU A 130 -30.18 0.38 -9.61
CA GLU A 130 -31.54 0.39 -9.09
C GLU A 130 -32.51 1.07 -10.07
N GLY A 131 -33.73 0.52 -10.18
CA GLY A 131 -34.72 0.93 -11.18
C GLY A 131 -34.42 0.50 -12.63
N LEU A 132 -33.35 -0.27 -12.89
CA LEU A 132 -32.99 -0.73 -14.24
C LEU A 132 -32.78 -2.26 -14.32
N THR A 133 -33.07 -2.84 -15.49
CA THR A 133 -32.76 -4.24 -15.80
C THR A 133 -31.24 -4.48 -15.88
N GLU A 134 -30.76 -5.71 -15.67
CA GLU A 134 -29.33 -6.05 -15.81
C GLU A 134 -28.76 -5.61 -17.16
N LYS A 135 -29.45 -5.95 -18.27
CA LYS A 135 -29.05 -5.56 -19.63
C LYS A 135 -28.99 -4.04 -19.80
N SER A 136 -29.95 -3.30 -19.24
CA SER A 136 -29.94 -1.84 -19.33
C SER A 136 -28.95 -1.17 -18.37
N SER A 137 -28.48 -1.87 -17.32
CA SER A 137 -27.46 -1.37 -16.37
C SER A 137 -26.02 -1.48 -16.89
N GLN A 138 -25.78 -2.35 -17.88
CA GLN A 138 -24.45 -2.58 -18.46
C GLN A 138 -23.99 -1.44 -19.37
N ILE A 139 -22.73 -1.04 -19.23
CA ILE A 139 -22.07 -0.02 -20.05
C ILE A 139 -20.76 -0.61 -20.56
N LEU A 140 -20.68 -0.75 -21.88
CA LEU A 140 -19.44 -1.12 -22.57
C LEU A 140 -18.53 0.11 -22.70
N ASP A 141 -17.25 -0.09 -22.43
CA ASP A 141 -16.15 0.87 -22.62
C ASP A 141 -16.40 2.27 -22.01
N PRO A 142 -16.70 2.37 -20.70
CA PRO A 142 -17.07 3.62 -20.03
C PRO A 142 -16.02 4.73 -20.17
N TRP A 143 -14.72 4.39 -20.11
CA TRP A 143 -13.63 5.35 -20.34
C TRP A 143 -13.63 5.90 -21.78
N GLU A 144 -13.98 5.09 -22.78
CA GLU A 144 -14.07 5.53 -24.18
C GLU A 144 -15.30 6.42 -24.41
N ARG A 145 -16.43 6.09 -23.77
CA ARG A 145 -17.64 6.94 -23.79
C ARG A 145 -17.36 8.31 -23.17
N LEU A 146 -16.69 8.35 -22.02
CA LEU A 146 -16.29 9.59 -21.37
C LEU A 146 -15.30 10.40 -22.22
N PHE A 147 -14.34 9.74 -22.89
CA PHE A 147 -13.42 10.39 -23.83
C PHE A 147 -14.15 11.01 -25.04
N LYS A 148 -15.18 10.34 -25.56
CA LYS A 148 -16.04 10.89 -26.64
C LYS A 148 -16.79 12.14 -26.19
N ILE A 149 -17.38 12.13 -24.99
CA ILE A 149 -18.04 13.31 -24.41
C ILE A 149 -17.04 14.46 -24.23
N LEU A 150 -15.86 14.20 -23.65
CA LEU A 150 -14.78 15.19 -23.53
C LEU A 150 -14.39 15.78 -24.88
N SER A 151 -14.24 14.95 -25.92
CA SER A 151 -13.83 15.38 -27.26
C SER A 151 -14.86 16.29 -27.91
N VAL A 152 -16.15 15.96 -27.80
CA VAL A 152 -17.23 16.80 -28.33
C VAL A 152 -17.37 18.09 -27.53
N VAL A 153 -17.35 18.03 -26.19
CA VAL A 153 -17.36 19.22 -25.34
C VAL A 153 -16.18 20.14 -25.65
N GLY A 154 -14.98 19.59 -25.82
CA GLY A 154 -13.80 20.36 -26.19
C GLY A 154 -13.94 21.07 -27.53
N MET A 155 -14.42 20.38 -28.57
CA MET A 155 -14.72 20.99 -29.86
C MET A 155 -15.77 22.12 -29.74
N ARG A 156 -16.84 21.88 -28.96
CA ARG A 156 -17.92 22.84 -28.72
C ARG A 156 -17.50 24.04 -27.85
N CYS A 157 -16.43 23.90 -27.06
CA CYS A 157 -15.80 24.97 -26.26
C CYS A 157 -14.56 25.59 -26.92
N GLU A 158 -14.32 25.31 -28.21
CA GLU A 158 -13.20 25.85 -29.02
C GLU A 158 -11.81 25.50 -28.45
N TRP A 159 -11.68 24.34 -27.81
CA TRP A 159 -10.39 23.82 -27.35
C TRP A 159 -9.52 23.38 -28.53
N GLN A 160 -8.19 23.47 -28.38
CA GLN A 160 -7.24 22.98 -29.37
C GLN A 160 -7.11 21.45 -29.29
N MET A 161 -8.13 20.76 -29.78
CA MET A 161 -8.18 19.31 -29.96
C MET A 161 -7.76 18.99 -31.39
N ASP A 162 -6.59 18.36 -31.57
CA ASP A 162 -6.17 17.90 -32.90
C ASP A 162 -6.96 16.65 -33.32
N LYS A 163 -7.24 16.54 -34.62
CA LYS A 163 -7.91 15.39 -35.27
C LYS A 163 -7.12 14.09 -35.10
N GLY A 164 -5.82 14.18 -34.77
CA GLY A 164 -4.96 13.05 -34.44
C GLY A 164 -5.18 12.44 -33.04
N THR A 165 -5.84 13.13 -32.11
CA THR A 165 -5.96 12.70 -30.71
C THR A 165 -6.94 11.53 -30.57
N ARG A 166 -6.43 10.29 -30.39
CA ARG A 166 -7.27 9.07 -30.40
C ARG A 166 -7.46 8.43 -29.04
N ASN A 167 -6.61 8.75 -28.08
CA ASN A 167 -6.65 8.19 -26.73
C ASN A 167 -6.18 9.18 -25.66
N PHE A 168 -6.32 8.80 -24.38
CA PHE A 168 -5.93 9.61 -23.22
C PHE A 168 -4.42 9.92 -23.11
N ASN A 169 -3.54 9.07 -23.66
CA ASN A 169 -2.09 9.29 -23.61
C ASN A 169 -1.70 10.39 -24.61
N ASP A 170 -2.21 10.32 -25.86
CA ASP A 170 -2.03 11.36 -26.88
C ASP A 170 -2.52 12.72 -26.34
N LEU A 171 -3.70 12.71 -25.72
CA LEU A 171 -4.32 13.87 -25.09
C LEU A 171 -3.42 14.48 -24.01
N PHE A 172 -2.85 13.66 -23.12
CA PHE A 172 -1.99 14.17 -22.06
C PHE A 172 -0.71 14.79 -22.59
N HIS A 173 -0.05 14.16 -23.57
CA HIS A 173 1.12 14.74 -24.24
C HIS A 173 0.80 16.13 -24.79
N ARG A 174 -0.32 16.30 -25.48
CA ARG A 174 -0.74 17.60 -26.01
C ARG A 174 -1.07 18.62 -24.91
N VAL A 175 -1.70 18.18 -23.83
CA VAL A 175 -2.08 19.05 -22.70
C VAL A 175 -0.85 19.55 -21.93
N LYS A 176 0.23 18.76 -21.83
CA LYS A 176 1.52 19.23 -21.29
C LYS A 176 2.14 20.33 -22.15
N GLU A 177 2.09 20.20 -23.48
CA GLU A 177 2.56 21.25 -24.40
C GLU A 177 1.75 22.54 -24.23
N LEU A 178 0.41 22.40 -24.17
CA LEU A 178 -0.50 23.53 -23.99
C LEU A 178 -0.29 24.23 -22.64
N CYS A 179 -0.15 23.47 -21.55
CA CYS A 179 0.14 24.06 -20.25
C CYS A 179 1.47 24.84 -20.27
N ARG A 180 2.54 24.27 -20.86
CA ARG A 180 3.82 24.97 -21.04
C ARG A 180 3.66 26.24 -21.88
N TYR A 181 2.77 26.26 -22.88
CA TYR A 181 2.46 27.46 -23.64
C TYR A 181 1.79 28.53 -22.78
N ILE A 182 0.71 28.18 -22.05
CA ILE A 182 -0.02 29.13 -21.17
C ILE A 182 0.92 29.73 -20.11
N SER A 183 1.78 28.92 -19.47
CA SER A 183 2.69 29.38 -18.42
C SER A 183 3.73 30.40 -18.89
N ASN A 184 3.96 30.56 -20.21
CA ASN A 184 4.88 31.56 -20.75
C ASN A 184 4.20 32.88 -21.13
N PHE A 185 2.86 32.95 -21.10
CA PHE A 185 2.09 34.07 -21.62
C PHE A 185 0.86 34.34 -20.73
N ASP A 186 0.97 35.34 -19.86
CA ASP A 186 -0.14 35.71 -18.98
C ASP A 186 -1.15 36.62 -19.72
N ASN A 187 -2.37 36.10 -19.92
CA ASN A 187 -3.44 36.77 -20.66
C ASN A 187 -4.80 36.16 -20.28
N GLU A 188 -5.80 37.00 -20.01
CA GLU A 188 -7.19 36.57 -19.75
C GLU A 188 -7.79 35.72 -20.89
N ALA A 189 -7.33 35.95 -22.13
CA ALA A 189 -7.68 35.15 -23.30
C ALA A 189 -7.39 33.64 -23.15
N HIS A 190 -6.57 33.23 -22.17
CA HIS A 190 -6.20 31.83 -21.93
C HIS A 190 -7.18 31.06 -21.02
N ALA A 191 -8.30 31.64 -20.58
CA ALA A 191 -9.31 30.94 -19.77
C ALA A 191 -9.77 29.61 -20.39
N LYS A 192 -10.05 29.58 -21.70
CA LYS A 192 -10.42 28.35 -22.44
C LYS A 192 -9.31 27.29 -22.40
N TYR A 193 -8.05 27.70 -22.52
CA TYR A 193 -6.91 26.78 -22.44
C TYR A 193 -6.68 26.26 -21.02
N LYS A 194 -6.87 27.10 -19.99
CA LYS A 194 -6.86 26.66 -18.58
C LYS A 194 -7.93 25.59 -18.35
N SER A 195 -9.17 25.80 -18.81
CA SER A 195 -10.21 24.76 -18.78
C SER A 195 -9.80 23.49 -19.54
N GLN A 196 -9.28 23.60 -20.77
CA GLN A 196 -8.81 22.45 -21.54
C GLN A 196 -7.76 21.64 -20.77
N VAL A 197 -6.78 22.30 -20.17
CA VAL A 197 -5.71 21.66 -19.37
C VAL A 197 -6.31 20.93 -18.17
N VAL A 198 -7.15 21.60 -17.37
CA VAL A 198 -7.74 21.00 -16.17
C VAL A 198 -8.60 19.79 -16.51
N TYR A 199 -9.66 19.96 -17.32
CA TYR A 199 -10.61 18.88 -17.60
C TYR A 199 -9.94 17.67 -18.26
N SER A 200 -9.03 17.91 -19.22
CA SER A 200 -8.31 16.81 -19.87
C SER A 200 -7.38 16.08 -18.89
N THR A 201 -6.62 16.82 -18.08
CA THR A 201 -5.69 16.23 -17.11
C THR A 201 -6.42 15.49 -16.00
N THR A 202 -7.54 16.03 -15.50
CA THR A 202 -8.40 15.37 -14.48
C THR A 202 -8.88 14.00 -14.94
N LEU A 203 -9.30 13.86 -16.21
CA LEU A 203 -9.77 12.56 -16.72
C LEU A 203 -8.63 11.58 -17.01
N VAL A 204 -7.48 12.07 -17.50
CA VAL A 204 -6.26 11.24 -17.61
C VAL A 204 -5.81 10.77 -16.21
N PHE A 205 -5.83 11.67 -15.22
CA PHE A 205 -5.49 11.38 -13.83
C PHE A 205 -6.33 10.25 -13.28
N PHE A 206 -7.65 10.42 -13.17
CA PHE A 206 -8.52 9.42 -12.58
C PHE A 206 -8.50 8.09 -13.33
N LYS A 207 -8.36 8.10 -14.67
CA LYS A 207 -8.16 6.88 -15.46
C LYS A 207 -6.88 6.13 -15.05
N ASN A 208 -5.75 6.83 -14.96
CA ASN A 208 -4.47 6.18 -14.63
C ASN A 208 -4.39 5.75 -13.17
N VAL A 209 -4.97 6.53 -12.24
CA VAL A 209 -5.14 6.12 -10.85
C VAL A 209 -5.99 4.84 -10.76
N PHE A 210 -7.13 4.78 -11.45
CA PHE A 210 -7.97 3.58 -11.48
C PHE A 210 -7.23 2.35 -12.03
N GLN A 211 -6.47 2.48 -13.11
CA GLN A 211 -5.72 1.37 -13.69
C GLN A 211 -4.57 0.89 -12.79
N TYR A 212 -3.86 1.83 -12.14
CA TYR A 212 -2.86 1.49 -11.12
C TYR A 212 -3.48 0.73 -9.95
N ILE A 213 -4.55 1.26 -9.33
CA ILE A 213 -5.20 0.62 -8.17
C ILE A 213 -5.85 -0.71 -8.55
N SER A 214 -6.46 -0.83 -9.74
CA SER A 214 -6.99 -2.10 -10.24
C SER A 214 -5.92 -3.19 -10.38
N SER A 215 -4.66 -2.79 -10.57
CA SER A 215 -3.53 -3.71 -10.69
C SER A 215 -2.88 -4.03 -9.35
N ILE A 216 -2.83 -3.07 -8.41
CA ILE A 216 -2.17 -3.26 -7.09
C ILE A 216 -3.13 -3.68 -5.97
N GLN A 217 -4.44 -3.50 -6.13
CA GLN A 217 -5.46 -3.88 -5.15
C GLN A 217 -6.83 -4.14 -5.83
N PRO A 218 -6.93 -5.19 -6.66
CA PRO A 218 -8.16 -5.51 -7.41
C PRO A 218 -9.38 -5.80 -6.53
N SER A 219 -9.18 -6.17 -5.26
CA SER A 219 -10.26 -6.42 -4.27
C SER A 219 -11.20 -5.23 -4.07
N LEU A 220 -10.76 -4.00 -4.34
CA LEU A 220 -11.60 -2.80 -4.25
C LEU A 220 -12.70 -2.73 -5.33
N PHE A 221 -12.50 -3.42 -6.46
CA PHE A 221 -13.39 -3.34 -7.62
C PHE A 221 -13.96 -4.71 -8.03
N GLN A 222 -13.35 -5.82 -7.60
CA GLN A 222 -13.72 -7.18 -8.00
C GLN A 222 -14.52 -7.93 -6.94
N GLY A 223 -15.55 -8.66 -7.38
CA GLY A 223 -16.43 -9.47 -6.53
C GLY A 223 -15.69 -10.60 -5.79
N PRO A 224 -16.20 -11.05 -4.62
CA PRO A 224 -15.59 -12.13 -3.84
C PRO A 224 -15.49 -13.46 -4.62
N ASN A 225 -16.27 -13.63 -5.68
CA ASN A 225 -16.26 -14.80 -6.56
C ASN A 225 -15.24 -14.73 -7.71
N ALA A 226 -14.41 -13.68 -7.79
CA ALA A 226 -13.32 -13.61 -8.76
C ALA A 226 -12.30 -14.71 -8.49
N SER A 227 -12.05 -15.59 -9.47
CA SER A 227 -11.41 -16.91 -9.29
C SER A 227 -9.91 -16.90 -8.97
N SER A 228 -9.37 -15.76 -8.54
CA SER A 228 -8.07 -15.62 -7.89
C SER A 228 -8.08 -14.29 -7.11
N ALA A 229 -8.21 -14.34 -5.79
CA ALA A 229 -8.02 -13.17 -4.94
C ALA A 229 -6.53 -12.75 -5.02
N GLN A 230 -6.21 -11.86 -5.96
CA GLN A 230 -4.86 -11.34 -6.13
C GLN A 230 -4.47 -10.54 -4.89
N VAL A 231 -3.34 -10.90 -4.31
CA VAL A 231 -2.81 -10.29 -3.08
C VAL A 231 -2.48 -8.81 -3.35
N PRO A 232 -2.86 -7.88 -2.46
CA PRO A 232 -2.52 -6.47 -2.65
C PRO A 232 -1.01 -6.23 -2.68
N MET A 233 -0.57 -5.26 -3.47
CA MET A 233 0.83 -4.93 -3.72
C MET A 233 1.19 -3.61 -3.03
N VAL A 234 2.11 -3.65 -2.06
CA VAL A 234 2.51 -2.51 -1.22
C VAL A 234 3.80 -1.84 -1.73
N LEU A 235 3.81 -0.50 -1.76
CA LEU A 235 4.99 0.30 -2.11
C LEU A 235 5.79 0.67 -0.85
N LEU A 236 7.08 0.29 -0.83
CA LEU A 236 7.98 0.38 0.33
C LEU A 236 9.39 0.86 -0.07
N ASP A 237 10.17 1.32 0.91
CA ASP A 237 11.58 1.72 0.71
C ASP A 237 12.49 0.49 0.48
N ASP A 238 13.52 0.60 -0.37
CA ASP A 238 14.45 -0.51 -0.56
C ASP A 238 15.48 -0.66 0.58
N LEU A 239 15.38 -1.76 1.33
CA LEU A 239 16.28 -2.14 2.42
C LEU A 239 17.45 -3.06 2.00
N SER A 240 17.69 -3.29 0.70
CA SER A 240 18.77 -4.20 0.22
C SER A 240 20.17 -3.88 0.78
N ASN A 241 20.40 -2.63 1.19
CA ASN A 241 21.66 -2.19 1.81
C ASN A 241 21.71 -2.38 3.34
N VAL A 242 20.72 -3.00 3.99
CA VAL A 242 20.72 -3.19 5.46
C VAL A 242 21.95 -3.95 5.96
N TYR A 243 22.51 -4.85 5.14
CA TYR A 243 23.72 -5.61 5.44
C TYR A 243 25.03 -4.87 5.11
N SER A 244 24.99 -3.75 4.38
CA SER A 244 26.20 -2.99 4.07
C SER A 244 26.82 -2.36 5.31
N ASP A 245 28.11 -2.07 5.26
CA ASP A 245 28.85 -1.51 6.38
C ASP A 245 28.23 -0.25 6.98
N VAL A 246 28.26 -0.16 8.32
CA VAL A 246 28.09 1.12 9.01
C VAL A 246 29.37 1.91 8.77
N GLU A 247 29.36 2.83 7.81
CA GLU A 247 30.35 3.91 7.78
C GLU A 247 30.11 4.84 8.98
N LEU A 248 30.65 4.47 10.15
CA LEU A 248 30.82 5.34 11.31
C LEU A 248 31.88 6.41 11.00
N ASN A 249 31.56 7.28 10.03
CA ASN A 249 32.31 8.49 9.73
C ASN A 249 32.07 9.49 10.88
N PRO A 250 33.04 9.77 11.78
CA PRO A 250 32.80 10.48 13.06
C PRO A 250 32.38 11.96 12.92
N ALA A 251 32.21 12.46 11.69
CA ALA A 251 31.89 13.86 11.39
C ALA A 251 30.71 14.03 10.41
N LYS A 252 29.99 12.95 10.00
CA LYS A 252 28.97 13.04 8.92
C LYS A 252 27.69 12.23 9.11
N HIS A 253 27.36 11.81 10.34
CA HIS A 253 26.07 11.16 10.64
C HIS A 253 25.12 12.07 11.44
N VAL A 254 23.82 11.72 11.41
CA VAL A 254 22.67 12.57 11.78
C VAL A 254 22.51 13.79 10.87
N HIS A 255 23.41 14.77 10.91
CA HIS A 255 23.19 16.09 10.28
C HIS A 255 23.11 16.11 8.74
N LYS A 256 23.31 15.01 8.00
CA LYS A 256 23.12 15.02 6.52
C LYS A 256 21.74 14.53 6.05
N ARG A 257 21.07 13.66 6.80
CA ARG A 257 19.60 13.49 6.66
C ARG A 257 18.89 14.69 7.31
N ARG A 258 19.41 15.18 8.45
CA ARG A 258 18.90 16.39 9.12
C ARG A 258 19.10 17.67 8.30
N LYS A 259 20.20 17.90 7.57
CA LYS A 259 20.39 19.14 6.76
C LYS A 259 19.46 19.33 5.56
N LEU A 260 18.74 18.29 5.11
CA LEU A 260 17.64 18.47 4.16
C LEU A 260 16.33 18.90 4.84
N ALA A 261 16.27 18.89 6.18
CA ALA A 261 15.15 19.37 7.00
C ALA A 261 15.49 20.63 7.83
N GLU A 262 16.75 20.79 8.28
CA GLU A 262 17.20 21.88 9.18
C GLU A 262 17.62 23.18 8.48
N SER A 263 17.68 23.22 7.15
CA SER A 263 18.09 24.44 6.42
C SER A 263 17.02 25.53 6.38
N ARG A 264 15.93 25.42 7.16
CA ARG A 264 14.83 26.39 7.16
C ARG A 264 14.09 26.59 8.50
N GLU A 265 14.76 26.40 9.63
CA GLU A 265 14.28 26.90 10.92
C GLU A 265 15.17 28.02 11.48
N LYS A 266 14.95 29.23 10.95
CA LYS A 266 15.08 30.47 11.72
C LYS A 266 13.92 31.40 11.35
N THR A 267 12.93 31.45 12.24
CA THR A 267 11.97 32.54 12.45
C THR A 267 11.63 33.40 11.24
N MET A 268 10.55 33.07 10.54
CA MET A 268 9.61 34.01 9.90
C MET A 268 8.30 33.27 9.61
N SER A 269 7.25 34.05 9.41
CA SER A 269 5.81 33.71 9.34
C SER A 269 5.39 32.34 8.79
N SER A 270 4.23 31.87 9.28
CA SER A 270 3.35 31.01 8.48
C SER A 270 3.01 31.69 7.15
N ASP A 271 2.68 30.86 6.17
CA ASP A 271 2.19 31.21 4.83
C ASP A 271 3.31 31.50 3.80
N ASP A 272 3.08 31.06 2.57
CA ASP A 272 3.94 31.07 1.37
C ASP A 272 5.32 30.38 1.43
N GLU A 273 5.35 29.10 1.04
CA GLU A 273 6.51 28.52 0.32
C GLU A 273 6.05 27.56 -0.80
N ASP A 274 6.67 27.71 -1.96
CA ASP A 274 6.02 27.52 -3.27
C ASP A 274 5.95 26.08 -3.84
N LEU A 275 4.99 25.91 -4.74
CA LEU A 275 4.70 24.70 -5.52
C LEU A 275 5.75 24.43 -6.63
N SER A 276 6.97 23.98 -6.29
CA SER A 276 7.90 23.45 -7.32
C SER A 276 8.89 22.38 -6.82
N GLY A 277 8.38 21.41 -6.05
CA GLY A 277 9.16 20.24 -5.64
C GLY A 277 9.46 19.28 -6.80
N LYS A 278 10.54 19.53 -7.57
CA LYS A 278 11.12 18.56 -8.53
C LYS A 278 11.71 17.35 -7.77
N GLY A 279 10.84 16.50 -7.25
CA GLY A 279 11.20 15.26 -6.57
C GLY A 279 12.02 14.39 -7.51
N ARG A 280 13.18 13.90 -7.03
CA ARG A 280 13.97 12.92 -7.77
C ARG A 280 13.06 11.73 -8.12
N ASN A 281 13.01 11.37 -9.39
CA ASN A 281 12.34 10.14 -9.81
C ASN A 281 13.03 8.94 -9.11
N ARG A 282 12.44 8.43 -8.03
CA ARG A 282 12.86 7.18 -7.38
C ARG A 282 12.56 6.03 -8.34
N HIS A 283 13.44 5.06 -8.42
CA HIS A 283 13.18 3.86 -9.22
C HIS A 283 12.33 2.90 -8.39
N VAL A 284 11.26 2.36 -8.97
CA VAL A 284 10.45 1.31 -8.34
C VAL A 284 10.84 -0.04 -8.93
N VAL A 285 11.29 -0.95 -8.08
CA VAL A 285 11.66 -2.32 -8.41
C VAL A 285 10.48 -3.23 -8.15
N VAL A 286 10.16 -4.10 -9.12
CA VAL A 286 9.07 -5.08 -9.03
C VAL A 286 9.63 -6.44 -9.47
N GLN A 287 9.29 -7.52 -8.77
CA GLN A 287 9.70 -8.85 -9.25
C GLN A 287 8.80 -9.29 -10.40
N LYS A 288 9.38 -9.93 -11.42
CA LYS A 288 8.65 -10.35 -12.63
C LYS A 288 7.53 -11.38 -12.39
N ASN A 289 7.53 -12.03 -11.21
CA ASN A 289 6.56 -13.06 -10.87
C ASN A 289 5.38 -12.51 -10.04
N ASP A 290 5.51 -11.31 -9.47
CA ASP A 290 4.52 -10.76 -8.53
C ASP A 290 3.35 -10.05 -9.25
N LEU A 291 3.58 -9.59 -10.49
CA LEU A 291 2.59 -8.92 -11.34
C LEU A 291 2.70 -9.41 -12.79
N SER A 292 1.56 -9.50 -13.48
CA SER A 292 1.48 -9.95 -14.88
C SER A 292 2.11 -8.98 -15.88
N ASN A 293 1.97 -7.67 -15.67
CA ASN A 293 2.58 -6.64 -16.51
C ASN A 293 3.15 -5.47 -15.68
N PRO A 294 4.28 -5.64 -14.97
CA PRO A 294 4.78 -4.64 -14.02
C PRO A 294 5.15 -3.31 -14.69
N ASN A 295 5.59 -3.32 -15.95
CA ASN A 295 5.96 -2.09 -16.67
C ASN A 295 4.75 -1.18 -16.91
N GLU A 296 3.61 -1.77 -17.29
CA GLU A 296 2.37 -1.04 -17.54
C GLU A 296 1.79 -0.43 -16.25
N VAL A 297 1.83 -1.18 -15.13
CA VAL A 297 1.44 -0.68 -13.80
C VAL A 297 2.28 0.54 -13.38
N LEU A 298 3.60 0.50 -13.62
CA LEU A 298 4.49 1.61 -13.30
C LEU A 298 4.27 2.83 -14.21
N GLU A 299 3.95 2.63 -15.50
CA GLU A 299 3.60 3.74 -16.39
C GLU A 299 2.25 4.36 -16.02
N PHE A 300 1.25 3.60 -15.57
CA PHE A 300 0.01 4.16 -15.02
C PHE A 300 0.28 5.02 -13.77
N PHE A 301 1.09 4.53 -12.82
CA PHE A 301 1.47 5.29 -11.63
C PHE A 301 2.18 6.60 -11.98
N LYS A 302 3.17 6.52 -12.87
CA LYS A 302 3.95 7.67 -13.36
C LYS A 302 3.06 8.69 -14.07
N MET A 303 2.16 8.22 -14.94
CA MET A 303 1.21 9.06 -15.67
C MET A 303 0.26 9.80 -14.71
N ALA A 304 -0.30 9.09 -13.73
CA ALA A 304 -1.14 9.68 -12.69
C ALA A 304 -0.39 10.73 -11.86
N ARG A 305 0.85 10.45 -11.44
CA ARG A 305 1.70 11.43 -10.75
C ARG A 305 1.98 12.66 -11.62
N GLU A 306 2.34 12.47 -12.89
CA GLU A 306 2.59 13.59 -13.81
C GLU A 306 1.34 14.44 -14.06
N CYS A 307 0.14 13.83 -14.04
CA CYS A 307 -1.12 14.57 -14.07
C CYS A 307 -1.36 15.37 -12.78
N TRP A 308 -1.10 14.77 -11.61
CA TRP A 308 -1.20 15.44 -10.31
C TRP A 308 -0.25 16.64 -10.22
N ASP A 309 1.02 16.44 -10.55
CA ASP A 309 2.05 17.49 -10.56
C ASP A 309 1.68 18.62 -11.56
N LEU A 310 1.01 18.31 -12.67
CA LEU A 310 0.53 19.32 -13.63
C LEU A 310 -0.68 20.11 -13.11
N LEU A 311 -1.66 19.45 -12.50
CA LEU A 311 -2.85 20.09 -11.91
C LEU A 311 -2.48 21.06 -10.78
N HIS A 312 -1.45 20.73 -9.98
CA HIS A 312 -0.96 21.57 -8.89
C HIS A 312 0.25 22.44 -9.30
N SER A 313 0.52 22.59 -10.60
CA SER A 313 1.65 23.40 -11.09
C SER A 313 1.42 24.92 -11.03
N SER A 314 0.18 25.35 -10.80
CA SER A 314 -0.16 26.74 -10.50
C SER A 314 -1.46 26.83 -9.71
N GLU A 315 -1.58 27.84 -8.86
CA GLU A 315 -2.74 28.07 -7.99
C GLU A 315 -4.07 28.12 -8.77
N ALA A 316 -4.06 28.65 -10.01
CA ALA A 316 -5.23 28.70 -10.87
C ALA A 316 -5.71 27.31 -11.32
N LEU A 317 -4.79 26.40 -11.65
CA LEU A 317 -5.13 25.03 -12.05
C LEU A 317 -5.60 24.21 -10.83
N ASP A 318 -4.96 24.42 -9.67
CA ASP A 318 -5.33 23.76 -8.41
C ASP A 318 -6.74 24.18 -7.94
N LYS A 319 -7.05 25.48 -7.95
CA LYS A 319 -8.39 26.01 -7.64
C LYS A 319 -9.48 25.45 -8.56
N GLU A 320 -9.20 25.35 -9.86
CA GLU A 320 -10.11 24.74 -10.85
C GLU A 320 -10.31 23.23 -10.59
N PHE A 321 -9.23 22.49 -10.32
CA PHE A 321 -9.26 21.06 -10.01
C PHE A 321 -10.02 20.77 -8.72
N SER A 322 -9.71 21.51 -7.66
CA SER A 322 -10.39 21.43 -6.36
C SER A 322 -11.89 21.70 -6.48
N ARG A 323 -12.31 22.65 -7.34
CA ARG A 323 -13.73 22.91 -7.61
C ARG A 323 -14.44 21.75 -8.31
N ILE A 324 -13.74 20.95 -9.11
CA ILE A 324 -14.30 19.74 -9.74
C ILE A 324 -14.39 18.61 -8.71
N CYS A 325 -13.34 18.43 -7.91
CA CYS A 325 -13.23 17.33 -6.95
C CYS A 325 -14.09 17.48 -5.68
N LEU A 326 -14.45 18.71 -5.30
CA LEU A 326 -15.25 18.98 -4.09
C LEU A 326 -16.70 18.47 -4.20
N PRO A 327 -17.50 18.78 -5.26
CA PRO A 327 -18.84 18.21 -5.42
C PRO A 327 -18.86 16.68 -5.48
N TRP A 328 -17.81 16.07 -6.06
CA TRP A 328 -17.68 14.62 -6.20
C TRP A 328 -17.29 13.90 -4.89
N LYS A 329 -17.02 14.63 -3.81
CA LYS A 329 -16.59 14.12 -2.48
C LYS A 329 -15.39 13.17 -2.57
N THR A 330 -14.42 13.51 -3.44
CA THR A 330 -13.26 12.64 -3.75
C THR A 330 -12.36 12.31 -2.55
N ASP A 331 -12.43 13.11 -1.49
CA ASP A 331 -11.76 12.90 -0.21
C ASP A 331 -12.18 11.60 0.49
N THR A 332 -13.41 11.14 0.24
CA THR A 332 -14.00 9.89 0.72
C THR A 332 -13.56 8.66 -0.09
N TRP A 333 -12.98 8.84 -1.28
CA TRP A 333 -12.66 7.74 -2.18
C TRP A 333 -11.41 6.98 -1.73
N LEU A 334 -11.61 5.81 -1.11
CA LEU A 334 -10.52 4.97 -0.58
C LEU A 334 -9.45 4.64 -1.64
N TRP A 335 -9.86 4.31 -2.86
CA TRP A 335 -8.93 3.99 -3.96
C TRP A 335 -8.02 5.17 -4.33
N LEU A 336 -8.56 6.39 -4.33
CA LEU A 336 -7.79 7.62 -4.54
C LEU A 336 -6.84 7.87 -3.35
N ARG A 337 -7.32 7.67 -2.12
CA ARG A 337 -6.50 7.81 -0.90
C ARG A 337 -5.30 6.86 -0.89
N ILE A 338 -5.45 5.63 -1.40
CA ILE A 338 -4.35 4.66 -1.53
C ILE A 338 -3.30 5.16 -2.51
N PHE A 339 -3.71 5.64 -3.70
CA PHE A 339 -2.79 6.22 -4.67
C PHE A 339 -2.05 7.45 -4.12
N LEU A 340 -2.76 8.37 -3.46
CA LEU A 340 -2.15 9.58 -2.89
C LEU A 340 -1.13 9.22 -1.79
N THR A 341 -1.42 8.21 -0.96
CA THR A 341 -0.45 7.65 0.00
C THR A 341 0.81 7.12 -0.70
N ASP A 342 0.64 6.24 -1.69
CA ASP A 342 1.77 5.67 -2.45
C ASP A 342 2.60 6.76 -3.16
N MET A 343 1.94 7.79 -3.72
CA MET A 343 2.58 8.94 -4.36
C MET A 343 3.39 9.78 -3.37
N VAL A 344 2.87 10.01 -2.17
CA VAL A 344 3.55 10.76 -1.10
C VAL A 344 4.76 9.99 -0.55
N ILE A 345 4.66 8.66 -0.42
CA ILE A 345 5.79 7.75 -0.10
C ILE A 345 6.83 7.78 -1.23
N TYR A 346 6.37 7.76 -2.49
CA TYR A 346 7.24 7.88 -3.66
C TYR A 346 8.00 9.22 -3.70
N GLN A 347 7.36 10.32 -3.29
CA GLN A 347 8.01 11.63 -3.16
C GLN A 347 8.93 11.74 -1.93
N GLY A 348 8.99 10.73 -1.05
CA GLY A 348 9.77 10.74 0.19
C GLY A 348 9.17 11.63 1.30
N GLN A 349 7.91 12.03 1.17
CA GLN A 349 7.22 12.92 2.12
C GLN A 349 6.58 12.12 3.28
N HIS A 350 7.39 11.30 3.96
CA HIS A 350 6.94 10.28 4.92
C HIS A 350 6.01 10.81 6.03
N LYS A 351 6.20 12.05 6.52
CA LYS A 351 5.30 12.69 7.50
C LYS A 351 3.87 12.87 6.96
N LYS A 352 3.71 13.31 5.70
CA LYS A 352 2.39 13.37 5.04
C LYS A 352 1.85 11.97 4.76
N GLY A 353 2.73 11.00 4.50
CA GLY A 353 2.37 9.59 4.33
C GLY A 353 1.67 9.03 5.57
N ILE A 354 2.24 9.27 6.76
CA ILE A 354 1.63 8.90 8.06
C ILE A 354 0.25 9.54 8.24
N THR A 355 0.10 10.85 7.97
CA THR A 355 -1.21 11.52 8.04
C THR A 355 -2.23 10.90 7.08
N SER A 356 -1.82 10.58 5.85
CA SER A 356 -2.69 9.94 4.85
C SER A 356 -3.09 8.50 5.23
N LEU A 357 -2.18 7.74 5.85
CA LEU A 357 -2.44 6.40 6.37
C LEU A 357 -3.44 6.42 7.55
N HIS A 358 -3.31 7.38 8.47
CA HIS A 358 -4.31 7.56 9.54
C HIS A 358 -5.69 7.97 9.00
N HIS A 359 -5.75 8.85 7.99
CA HIS A 359 -7.00 9.19 7.32
C HIS A 359 -7.61 7.98 6.58
N MET A 360 -6.78 7.10 6.01
CA MET A 360 -7.24 5.88 5.35
C MET A 360 -7.88 4.91 6.36
N ALA A 361 -7.30 4.76 7.55
CA ALA A 361 -7.88 3.96 8.62
C ALA A 361 -9.23 4.52 9.11
N ALA A 362 -9.38 5.85 9.18
CA ALA A 362 -10.66 6.49 9.51
C ALA A 362 -11.75 6.22 8.46
N LEU A 363 -11.42 6.23 7.17
CA LEU A 363 -12.35 5.92 6.07
C LEU A 363 -12.81 4.45 6.05
N GLN A 364 -12.00 3.52 6.57
CA GLN A 364 -12.34 2.09 6.64
C GLN A 364 -13.20 1.75 7.87
N GLY A 365 -13.22 2.63 8.87
CA GLY A 365 -14.03 2.52 10.08
C GLY A 365 -13.61 1.40 11.04
N PRO A 366 -14.02 1.48 12.32
CA PRO A 366 -14.00 0.32 13.19
C PRO A 366 -15.12 -0.64 12.77
N HIS A 367 -14.75 -1.77 12.18
CA HIS A 367 -15.60 -2.90 11.81
C HIS A 367 -16.49 -2.71 10.56
N SER A 368 -16.04 -3.26 9.43
CA SER A 368 -16.98 -3.92 8.50
C SER A 368 -17.55 -5.16 9.21
N PRO A 369 -18.88 -5.33 9.37
CA PRO A 369 -19.46 -6.42 10.15
C PRO A 369 -19.28 -7.83 9.55
N THR A 370 -18.70 -7.94 8.35
CA THR A 370 -18.64 -9.18 7.55
C THR A 370 -17.30 -9.91 7.56
N GLN A 371 -16.30 -9.48 8.36
CA GLN A 371 -14.94 -10.04 8.35
C GLN A 371 -14.42 -10.46 9.74
N GLN A 372 -15.30 -10.99 10.59
CA GLN A 372 -14.88 -11.71 11.80
C GLN A 372 -14.41 -13.15 11.47
N ILE A 373 -13.26 -13.26 10.78
CA ILE A 373 -12.46 -14.50 10.84
C ILE A 373 -11.39 -14.28 11.91
N ILE A 374 -11.40 -15.18 12.89
CA ILE A 374 -10.72 -15.03 14.17
C ILE A 374 -9.19 -14.95 13.99
N GLY A 375 -8.58 -13.86 14.46
CA GLY A 375 -7.13 -13.79 14.76
C GLY A 375 -6.20 -13.21 13.69
N GLN A 376 -6.66 -12.95 12.46
CA GLN A 376 -5.80 -12.36 11.40
C GLN A 376 -6.37 -11.02 10.92
N GLY A 377 -5.61 -9.94 11.09
CA GLY A 377 -5.97 -8.62 10.55
C GLY A 377 -5.99 -8.62 9.02
N THR A 378 -6.86 -7.80 8.42
CA THR A 378 -7.08 -7.80 6.96
C THR A 378 -5.80 -7.48 6.19
N LEU A 379 -5.67 -7.95 4.94
CA LEU A 379 -4.48 -7.68 4.12
C LEU A 379 -4.31 -6.17 3.87
N GLU A 380 -5.41 -5.43 3.85
CA GLU A 380 -5.48 -3.97 3.80
C GLU A 380 -4.90 -3.32 5.08
N GLN A 381 -5.24 -3.82 6.27
CA GLN A 381 -4.65 -3.38 7.53
C GLN A 381 -3.15 -3.70 7.58
N GLN A 382 -2.75 -4.89 7.14
CA GLN A 382 -1.34 -5.29 7.07
C GLN A 382 -0.54 -4.39 6.13
N ARG A 383 -1.09 -4.02 4.97
CA ARG A 383 -0.53 -3.03 4.03
C ARG A 383 -0.30 -1.67 4.72
N ALA A 384 -1.32 -1.15 5.41
CA ALA A 384 -1.21 0.14 6.09
C ALA A 384 -0.15 0.13 7.21
N LEU A 385 -0.10 -0.94 8.02
CA LEU A 385 0.87 -1.09 9.10
C LEU A 385 2.32 -1.13 8.61
N ILE A 386 2.62 -1.84 7.51
CA ILE A 386 3.98 -1.88 6.97
C ILE A 386 4.39 -0.55 6.32
N GLN A 387 3.46 0.18 5.69
CA GLN A 387 3.74 1.52 5.17
C GLN A 387 3.97 2.53 6.32
N LEU A 388 3.23 2.43 7.44
CA LEU A 388 3.48 3.22 8.65
C LEU A 388 4.88 2.93 9.21
N ALA A 389 5.25 1.65 9.38
CA ALA A 389 6.57 1.25 9.85
C ALA A 389 7.70 1.81 8.94
N SER A 390 7.57 1.69 7.63
CA SER A 390 8.54 2.25 6.66
C SER A 390 8.64 3.78 6.75
N CYS A 391 7.53 4.47 6.99
CA CYS A 391 7.54 5.93 7.14
C CYS A 391 8.22 6.37 8.44
N HIS A 392 7.88 5.75 9.59
CA HIS A 392 8.58 6.00 10.86
C HIS A 392 10.08 5.72 10.74
N PHE A 393 10.47 4.63 10.06
CA PHE A 393 11.88 4.29 9.84
C PHE A 393 12.62 5.38 9.05
N SER A 394 12.01 5.86 7.97
CA SER A 394 12.59 6.92 7.13
C SER A 394 12.66 8.29 7.83
N LEU A 395 11.82 8.54 8.85
CA LEU A 395 11.92 9.68 9.76
C LEU A 395 12.96 9.50 10.89
N GLY A 396 13.47 8.28 11.11
CA GLY A 396 14.39 7.95 12.21
C GLY A 396 13.70 7.59 13.53
N GLU A 397 12.38 7.38 13.50
CA GLU A 397 11.56 7.04 14.66
C GLU A 397 11.61 5.51 14.90
N TYR A 398 12.80 5.01 15.23
CA TYR A 398 13.08 3.57 15.27
C TYR A 398 12.22 2.80 16.27
N ARG A 399 11.89 3.40 17.42
CA ARG A 399 10.97 2.80 18.39
C ARG A 399 9.57 2.60 17.79
N LEU A 400 8.97 3.64 17.21
CA LEU A 400 7.65 3.54 16.55
C LEU A 400 7.67 2.58 15.36
N THR A 401 8.78 2.53 14.62
CA THR A 401 9.03 1.53 13.56
C THR A 401 8.90 0.12 14.14
N CYS A 402 9.63 -0.17 15.23
CA CYS A 402 9.62 -1.48 15.88
C CYS A 402 8.24 -1.80 16.47
N GLU A 403 7.57 -0.84 17.12
CA GLU A 403 6.19 -1.01 17.61
C GLU A 403 5.23 -1.43 16.49
N LYS A 404 5.30 -0.78 15.32
CA LYS A 404 4.44 -1.11 14.16
C LYS A 404 4.82 -2.42 13.47
N VAL A 405 6.11 -2.77 13.39
CA VAL A 405 6.54 -4.10 12.92
C VAL A 405 6.05 -5.19 13.86
N LEU A 406 6.22 -5.02 15.18
CA LEU A 406 5.81 -6.00 16.18
C LEU A 406 4.28 -6.11 16.31
N GLU A 407 3.52 -5.05 15.98
CA GLU A 407 2.07 -5.11 15.78
C GLU A 407 1.72 -5.99 14.57
N LEU A 408 2.36 -5.75 13.42
CA LEU A 408 2.14 -6.49 12.18
C LEU A 408 2.52 -7.98 12.28
N ILE A 409 3.60 -8.33 13.00
CA ILE A 409 4.05 -9.72 13.18
C ILE A 409 2.96 -10.60 13.83
N ASN A 410 2.06 -10.05 14.66
CA ASN A 410 0.94 -10.83 15.24
C ASN A 410 -0.04 -11.37 14.18
N PHE A 411 -0.15 -10.70 13.02
CA PHE A 411 -1.06 -11.10 11.94
C PHE A 411 -0.38 -11.98 10.88
N ILE A 412 0.95 -12.09 10.92
CA ILE A 412 1.74 -12.86 9.96
C ILE A 412 1.87 -14.30 10.43
N VAL A 413 1.38 -15.25 9.62
CA VAL A 413 1.70 -16.68 9.76
C VAL A 413 3.05 -16.95 9.09
N PRO A 414 4.07 -17.51 9.80
CA PRO A 414 5.35 -17.83 9.19
C PRO A 414 5.20 -18.81 8.00
N PRO A 415 5.95 -18.62 6.91
CA PRO A 415 5.92 -19.55 5.79
C PRO A 415 6.43 -20.94 6.22
N ALA A 416 5.75 -21.98 5.72
CA ALA A 416 6.21 -23.36 5.89
C ALA A 416 7.60 -23.57 5.26
N GLN A 417 8.35 -24.55 5.78
CA GLN A 417 9.72 -24.82 5.36
C GLN A 417 9.74 -25.49 3.99
N GLU A 418 9.79 -24.69 2.92
CA GLU A 418 10.03 -25.18 1.57
C GLU A 418 11.42 -25.83 1.50
N ILE A 419 11.48 -27.17 1.45
CA ILE A 419 12.70 -27.94 1.14
C ILE A 419 13.06 -27.71 -0.33
N SER A 420 13.53 -26.51 -0.64
CA SER A 420 14.00 -26.10 -1.95
C SER A 420 15.53 -26.05 -1.91
N LYS A 421 16.15 -26.80 -2.82
CA LYS A 421 17.61 -26.78 -3.01
C LYS A 421 18.05 -25.34 -3.24
N SER A 422 19.22 -24.99 -2.68
CA SER A 422 19.88 -23.70 -2.84
C SER A 422 19.78 -23.19 -4.29
N ARG A 423 18.83 -22.27 -4.52
CA ARG A 423 18.77 -21.55 -5.77
C ARG A 423 19.87 -20.51 -5.71
N GLU A 424 21.03 -20.87 -6.26
CA GLU A 424 22.09 -19.90 -6.56
C GLU A 424 21.48 -18.78 -7.41
N GLU A 425 21.17 -17.65 -6.79
CA GLU A 425 20.92 -16.42 -7.54
C GLU A 425 22.26 -15.98 -8.13
N LEU A 426 22.48 -16.39 -9.39
CA LEU A 426 23.54 -15.88 -10.26
C LEU A 426 23.73 -14.38 -10.00
N PRO A 427 24.97 -13.90 -9.72
CA PRO A 427 25.20 -12.55 -9.25
C PRO A 427 24.78 -11.55 -10.32
N LYS A 428 23.60 -10.95 -10.13
CA LYS A 428 23.08 -9.88 -10.98
C LYS A 428 24.10 -8.74 -10.96
N VAL A 429 24.63 -8.39 -12.14
CA VAL A 429 25.65 -7.37 -12.35
C VAL A 429 25.33 -6.13 -11.52
N LYS A 430 26.22 -5.77 -10.58
CA LYS A 430 26.03 -4.61 -9.69
C LYS A 430 25.71 -3.37 -10.53
N PRO A 431 24.52 -2.76 -10.41
CA PRO A 431 24.22 -1.52 -11.13
C PRO A 431 25.16 -0.43 -10.62
N LYS A 432 25.93 0.18 -11.53
CA LYS A 432 26.88 1.24 -11.19
C LYS A 432 26.14 2.40 -10.49
N PHE A 433 26.61 2.74 -9.28
CA PHE A 433 26.30 3.95 -8.51
C PHE A 433 24.93 4.59 -8.72
N ARG A 434 23.94 4.27 -7.86
CA ARG A 434 22.69 5.05 -7.74
C ARG A 434 22.54 5.55 -6.31
N LYS A 435 22.74 6.87 -6.10
CA LYS A 435 22.61 7.55 -4.79
C LYS A 435 21.18 8.05 -4.53
N GLY A 436 20.20 7.20 -4.85
CA GLY A 436 18.80 7.35 -4.45
C GLY A 436 18.38 6.10 -3.71
N SER A 437 17.50 6.24 -2.71
CA SER A 437 16.81 5.07 -2.16
C SER A 437 15.80 4.61 -3.20
N ASP A 438 16.05 3.48 -3.83
CA ASP A 438 15.05 2.84 -4.69
C ASP A 438 13.85 2.42 -3.81
N LEU A 439 12.74 2.08 -4.47
CA LEU A 439 11.51 1.59 -3.87
C LEU A 439 11.27 0.17 -4.33
N LYS A 440 10.51 -0.61 -3.57
CA LYS A 440 10.02 -1.93 -3.95
C LYS A 440 8.50 -1.95 -3.92
N LEU A 441 7.89 -2.55 -4.95
CA LEU A 441 6.49 -2.93 -4.96
C LEU A 441 6.42 -4.43 -4.66
N LEU A 442 5.91 -4.80 -3.48
CA LEU A 442 5.93 -6.17 -2.96
C LEU A 442 4.51 -6.70 -2.71
N PRO A 443 4.21 -7.98 -2.92
CA PRO A 443 2.91 -8.55 -2.54
C PRO A 443 2.79 -8.64 -1.01
N CYS A 444 1.62 -8.32 -0.46
CA CYS A 444 1.25 -8.47 0.94
C CYS A 444 1.04 -9.95 1.34
N THR A 445 2.07 -10.78 1.18
CA THR A 445 2.13 -12.16 1.69
C THR A 445 3.10 -12.27 2.86
N SER A 446 2.90 -13.21 3.77
CA SER A 446 3.90 -13.56 4.80
C SER A 446 5.29 -13.78 4.21
N LYS A 447 5.38 -14.42 3.03
CA LYS A 447 6.64 -14.73 2.34
C LYS A 447 7.43 -13.48 1.93
N SER A 448 6.78 -12.34 1.73
CA SER A 448 7.43 -11.09 1.30
C SER A 448 7.49 -10.03 2.40
N ILE A 449 6.43 -9.90 3.21
CA ILE A 449 6.34 -8.90 4.27
C ILE A 449 7.19 -9.29 5.49
N MET A 450 7.23 -10.58 5.86
CA MET A 450 7.97 -11.01 7.03
C MET A 450 9.50 -10.81 6.90
N PRO A 451 10.15 -11.13 5.77
CA PRO A 451 11.53 -10.71 5.50
C PRO A 451 11.76 -9.21 5.67
N TYR A 452 10.84 -8.39 5.13
CA TYR A 452 10.94 -6.93 5.20
C TYR A 452 10.82 -6.40 6.65
N CYS A 453 9.93 -6.98 7.46
CA CYS A 453 9.84 -6.72 8.89
C CYS A 453 11.16 -6.98 9.63
N LEU A 454 11.78 -8.14 9.38
CA LEU A 454 13.05 -8.52 9.99
C LEU A 454 14.21 -7.60 9.55
N GLN A 455 14.23 -7.19 8.28
CA GLN A 455 15.19 -6.21 7.75
C GLN A 455 14.98 -4.82 8.36
N LEU A 456 13.74 -4.35 8.57
CA LEU A 456 13.46 -3.10 9.29
C LEU A 456 13.96 -3.16 10.74
N MET A 457 13.65 -4.23 11.48
CA MET A 457 14.09 -4.42 12.86
C MET A 457 15.62 -4.45 12.97
N LEU A 458 16.29 -5.16 12.07
CA LEU A 458 17.74 -5.18 12.00
C LEU A 458 18.28 -3.77 11.74
N ALA A 459 17.69 -3.01 10.82
CA ALA A 459 18.10 -1.64 10.52
C ALA A 459 17.93 -0.69 11.71
N CYS A 460 16.87 -0.85 12.51
CA CYS A 460 16.65 -0.10 13.75
C CYS A 460 17.71 -0.41 14.82
N LEU A 461 17.92 -1.69 15.14
CA LEU A 461 18.79 -2.12 16.24
C LEU A 461 20.28 -1.98 15.92
N LYS A 462 20.67 -2.15 14.64
CA LYS A 462 22.05 -2.06 14.16
C LYS A 462 22.77 -0.78 14.58
N LEU A 463 22.10 0.37 14.53
CA LEU A 463 22.72 1.65 14.90
C LEU A 463 23.12 1.72 16.38
N ARG A 464 22.34 1.09 17.27
CA ARG A 464 22.62 1.03 18.71
C ARG A 464 23.63 -0.06 19.05
N ALA A 465 23.44 -1.26 18.48
CA ALA A 465 24.35 -2.40 18.70
C ALA A 465 25.82 -2.07 18.39
N PHE A 466 26.06 -1.24 17.36
CA PHE A 466 27.39 -0.80 16.94
C PHE A 466 27.79 0.61 17.42
N ALA A 467 27.08 1.20 18.39
CA ALA A 467 27.53 2.42 19.07
C ALA A 467 28.77 2.15 19.96
N ASP A 468 29.46 3.19 20.41
CA ASP A 468 30.65 3.06 21.28
C ASP A 468 30.31 2.48 22.68
N THR A 469 29.06 2.64 23.12
CA THR A 469 28.57 2.04 24.37
C THR A 469 28.47 0.52 24.26
N ARG A 470 28.76 -0.17 25.38
CA ARG A 470 28.48 -1.60 25.53
C ARG A 470 26.98 -1.80 25.72
N ASP A 471 26.37 -2.55 24.81
CA ASP A 471 24.96 -2.96 24.85
C ASP A 471 24.86 -4.37 24.25
N ASP A 472 25.15 -5.37 25.07
CA ASP A 472 25.20 -6.78 24.67
C ASP A 472 23.80 -7.30 24.27
N ILE A 473 22.74 -6.71 24.84
CA ILE A 473 21.35 -7.07 24.53
C ILE A 473 21.01 -6.64 23.10
N ALA A 474 21.28 -5.38 22.74
CA ALA A 474 21.09 -4.89 21.37
C ALA A 474 21.99 -5.65 20.37
N LEU A 475 23.23 -5.96 20.75
CA LEU A 475 24.16 -6.71 19.91
C LEU A 475 23.71 -8.17 19.69
N GLY A 476 23.24 -8.84 20.74
CA GLY A 476 22.68 -10.19 20.66
C GLY A 476 21.39 -10.25 19.83
N HIS A 477 20.49 -9.28 19.99
CA HIS A 477 19.30 -9.18 19.13
C HIS A 477 19.66 -8.96 17.65
N VAL A 478 20.72 -8.19 17.35
CA VAL A 478 21.25 -8.05 15.98
C VAL A 478 21.80 -9.38 15.46
N ILE A 479 22.53 -10.16 16.27
CA ILE A 479 23.03 -11.49 15.88
C ILE A 479 21.87 -12.46 15.59
N VAL A 480 20.81 -12.48 16.42
CA VAL A 480 19.61 -13.29 16.16
C VAL A 480 19.00 -12.94 14.80
N LEU A 481 18.84 -11.66 14.47
CA LEU A 481 18.24 -11.19 13.21
C LEU A 481 19.14 -11.42 11.98
N LEU A 482 20.47 -11.47 12.17
CA LEU A 482 21.43 -11.69 11.08
C LEU A 482 21.33 -13.07 10.42
N GLN A 483 20.71 -14.04 11.09
CA GLN A 483 20.46 -15.37 10.55
C GLN A 483 19.54 -15.36 9.31
N HIS A 484 18.58 -14.42 9.24
CA HIS A 484 17.47 -14.44 8.29
C HIS A 484 17.89 -14.57 6.81
N ASP A 485 18.96 -13.89 6.44
CA ASP A 485 19.38 -13.64 5.05
C ASP A 485 20.83 -14.14 4.82
N TRP A 486 21.25 -15.11 5.63
CA TRP A 486 22.61 -15.66 5.62
C TRP A 486 22.98 -16.28 4.26
N PRO A 487 24.21 -16.09 3.74
CA PRO A 487 25.36 -15.38 4.34
C PRO A 487 25.44 -13.87 4.02
N LYS A 488 24.40 -13.21 3.50
CA LYS A 488 24.48 -11.76 3.15
C LYS A 488 24.87 -10.88 4.34
N GLY A 489 24.49 -11.30 5.55
CA GLY A 489 24.81 -10.63 6.81
C GLY A 489 26.19 -10.95 7.41
N GLU A 490 26.96 -11.87 6.86
CA GLU A 490 28.23 -12.38 7.41
C GLU A 490 29.21 -11.26 7.79
N ASN A 491 29.44 -10.30 6.89
CA ASN A 491 30.33 -9.16 7.17
C ASN A 491 29.90 -8.33 8.38
N LEU A 492 28.59 -8.19 8.62
CA LEU A 492 28.07 -7.48 9.80
C LEU A 492 28.11 -8.35 11.06
N PHE A 493 27.96 -9.66 10.92
CA PHE A 493 28.17 -10.63 12.00
C PHE A 493 29.64 -10.64 12.46
N LEU A 494 30.61 -10.74 11.55
CA LEU A 494 32.04 -10.68 11.87
C LEU A 494 32.43 -9.36 12.57
N LYS A 495 31.71 -8.26 12.30
CA LYS A 495 31.86 -7.01 13.07
C LYS A 495 31.29 -7.08 14.48
N ALA A 496 30.18 -7.80 14.69
CA ALA A 496 29.67 -8.07 16.03
C ALA A 496 30.66 -8.92 16.83
N ILE A 497 31.21 -9.98 16.21
CA ILE A 497 32.30 -10.80 16.78
C ILE A 497 33.52 -9.93 17.11
N GLY A 498 33.97 -9.06 16.20
CA GLY A 498 35.07 -8.12 16.45
C GLY A 498 34.82 -7.18 17.64
N LYS A 499 33.58 -6.69 17.83
CA LYS A 499 33.20 -5.87 19.00
C LYS A 499 33.22 -6.69 20.28
N ILE A 500 32.71 -7.93 20.27
CA ILE A 500 32.77 -8.87 21.41
C ILE A 500 34.22 -9.16 21.81
N CYS A 501 35.11 -9.41 20.84
CA CYS A 501 36.53 -9.62 21.09
C CYS A 501 37.20 -8.41 21.75
N GLN A 502 36.86 -7.18 21.34
CA GLN A 502 37.37 -5.95 21.95
C GLN A 502 36.86 -5.75 23.39
N GLN A 503 35.64 -6.22 23.69
CA GLN A 503 35.04 -6.14 25.03
C GLN A 503 35.57 -7.22 25.99
N GLY A 504 36.07 -8.34 25.47
CA GLY A 504 36.58 -9.48 26.24
C GLY A 504 35.51 -10.31 26.95
N ASN A 505 34.24 -9.89 26.88
CA ASN A 505 33.08 -10.55 27.45
C ASN A 505 31.83 -10.26 26.60
N PHE A 506 30.81 -11.11 26.77
CA PHE A 506 29.50 -10.93 26.14
C PHE A 506 28.42 -11.68 26.93
N GLN A 507 27.34 -10.99 27.28
CA GLN A 507 26.21 -11.53 28.05
C GLN A 507 24.92 -11.48 27.22
N TYR A 508 24.35 -12.64 26.91
CA TYR A 508 23.10 -12.74 26.16
C TYR A 508 22.35 -14.05 26.49
N GLU A 509 21.48 -14.00 27.50
CA GLU A 509 20.72 -15.17 27.99
C GLU A 509 19.77 -15.77 26.94
N ASN A 510 19.44 -15.00 25.90
CA ASN A 510 18.60 -15.42 24.78
C ASN A 510 19.33 -16.20 23.66
N PHE A 511 20.64 -16.42 23.79
CA PHE A 511 21.46 -17.08 22.76
C PHE A 511 20.91 -18.45 22.37
N PHE A 512 20.78 -19.35 23.34
CA PHE A 512 20.28 -20.72 23.13
C PHE A 512 18.78 -20.76 22.82
N ASN A 513 18.03 -19.67 22.96
CA ASN A 513 16.61 -19.65 22.58
C ASN A 513 16.43 -19.55 21.05
N TYR A 514 17.28 -18.75 20.38
CA TYR A 514 17.01 -18.27 19.02
C TYR A 514 18.14 -18.40 17.98
N ILE A 515 19.39 -18.70 18.37
CA ILE A 515 20.51 -18.84 17.41
C ILE A 515 20.67 -20.32 17.02
N THR A 516 20.32 -20.67 15.78
CA THR A 516 20.38 -22.04 15.24
C THR A 516 21.26 -22.17 13.99
N ASN A 517 21.78 -21.07 13.43
CA ASN A 517 22.74 -21.08 12.34
C ASN A 517 24.09 -21.70 12.77
N ILE A 518 24.56 -22.71 12.03
CA ILE A 518 25.75 -23.51 12.39
C ILE A 518 27.02 -22.64 12.41
N ASP A 519 27.27 -21.87 11.35
CA ASP A 519 28.46 -21.02 11.21
C ASP A 519 28.59 -20.03 12.39
N MET A 520 27.47 -19.45 12.83
CA MET A 520 27.43 -18.60 14.03
C MET A 520 27.73 -19.37 15.32
N LEU A 521 27.22 -20.60 15.47
CA LEU A 521 27.48 -21.44 16.65
C LEU A 521 28.95 -21.87 16.74
N GLU A 522 29.57 -22.19 15.61
CA GLU A 522 31.00 -22.54 15.52
C GLU A 522 31.89 -21.35 15.93
N GLU A 523 31.61 -20.15 15.42
CA GLU A 523 32.33 -18.93 15.82
C GLU A 523 32.20 -18.62 17.33
N PHE A 524 31.00 -18.73 17.89
CA PHE A 524 30.81 -18.57 19.34
C PHE A 524 31.47 -19.68 20.19
N ALA A 525 31.60 -20.89 19.66
CA ALA A 525 32.39 -21.93 20.30
C ALA A 525 33.89 -21.62 20.24
N TYR A 526 34.38 -21.11 19.11
CA TYR A 526 35.77 -20.71 18.90
C TYR A 526 36.21 -19.58 19.85
N LEU A 527 35.38 -18.54 20.05
CA LEU A 527 35.67 -17.42 20.97
C LEU A 527 36.03 -17.83 22.40
N ARG A 528 35.49 -18.96 22.88
CA ARG A 528 35.74 -19.49 24.22
C ARG A 528 37.05 -20.29 24.34
N THR A 529 37.67 -20.63 23.20
CA THR A 529 38.94 -21.37 23.15
C THR A 529 40.14 -20.50 23.55
N GLN A 530 41.34 -21.11 23.60
CA GLN A 530 42.56 -20.34 23.83
C GLN A 530 42.96 -19.48 22.61
N GLU A 531 42.61 -19.93 21.40
CA GLU A 531 42.98 -19.31 20.13
C GLU A 531 42.01 -18.19 19.76
N GLY A 532 40.71 -18.37 20.03
CA GLY A 532 39.67 -17.34 19.87
C GLY A 532 39.63 -16.26 20.96
N GLY A 533 40.68 -16.15 21.80
CA GLY A 533 40.84 -15.03 22.74
C GLY A 533 40.31 -15.25 24.16
N LYS A 534 39.76 -16.43 24.51
CA LYS A 534 39.22 -16.76 25.84
C LYS A 534 38.13 -15.81 26.32
N ILE A 535 37.24 -15.40 25.41
CA ILE A 535 36.15 -14.46 25.70
C ILE A 535 35.22 -15.05 26.77
N HIS A 536 34.83 -14.23 27.74
CA HIS A 536 33.90 -14.62 28.80
C HIS A 536 32.45 -14.52 28.31
N LEU A 537 31.84 -15.68 28.00
CA LEU A 537 30.51 -15.79 27.40
C LEU A 537 29.45 -16.23 28.41
N GLU A 538 28.50 -15.33 28.71
CA GLU A 538 27.34 -15.58 29.58
C GLU A 538 26.08 -15.77 28.72
N LEU A 539 25.92 -16.99 28.19
CA LEU A 539 24.86 -17.33 27.21
C LEU A 539 23.71 -18.16 27.80
N ILE A 540 23.86 -18.65 29.03
CA ILE A 540 22.88 -19.50 29.72
C ILE A 540 22.11 -18.61 30.70
N PRO A 541 20.76 -18.65 30.73
CA PRO A 541 19.98 -17.91 31.72
C PRO A 541 20.39 -18.28 33.14
N ASN A 542 20.63 -17.29 33.99
CA ASN A 542 20.91 -17.54 35.41
C ASN A 542 19.67 -18.18 36.06
N GLN A 543 19.75 -19.46 36.44
CA GLN A 543 18.63 -20.27 36.95
C GLN A 543 18.08 -19.82 38.34
N GLY A 544 18.40 -18.61 38.80
CA GLY A 544 18.12 -18.11 40.15
C GLY A 544 16.87 -17.22 40.32
N VAL A 545 16.17 -16.82 39.25
CA VAL A 545 15.10 -15.79 39.35
C VAL A 545 13.70 -16.29 38.93
N LEU A 546 13.58 -17.49 38.37
CA LEU A 546 12.37 -17.97 37.68
C LEU A 546 11.33 -18.65 38.61
N LEU A 547 11.11 -18.12 39.82
CA LEU A 547 10.13 -18.64 40.79
C LEU A 547 9.05 -17.65 41.27
N LYS A 548 9.00 -16.40 40.76
CA LYS A 548 7.92 -15.45 41.09
C LYS A 548 7.49 -14.54 39.94
N ALA A 549 6.72 -15.08 38.98
CA ALA A 549 5.87 -14.29 38.08
C ALA A 549 4.75 -15.13 37.42
N SER A 550 4.04 -15.97 38.18
CA SER A 550 2.83 -16.65 37.70
C SER A 550 1.57 -15.88 38.12
N SER A 551 1.06 -15.02 37.24
CA SER A 551 -0.30 -14.46 37.32
C SER A 551 -1.01 -14.67 35.98
N SER A 552 -2.17 -15.33 36.03
CA SER A 552 -3.17 -15.41 34.96
C SER A 552 -3.64 -14.01 34.51
N THR A 553 -4.19 -13.75 33.32
CA THR A 553 -5.22 -14.43 32.50
C THR A 553 -5.08 -13.88 31.04
N LEU A 554 -5.69 -14.35 29.94
CA LEU A 554 -6.89 -15.17 29.72
C LEU A 554 -6.81 -16.00 28.40
N GLY A 555 -7.72 -16.97 28.26
CA GLY A 555 -7.73 -18.04 27.25
C GLY A 555 -7.72 -17.68 25.76
N LEU A 556 -7.00 -18.50 24.98
CA LEU A 556 -7.59 -19.38 23.95
C LEU A 556 -6.58 -20.43 23.42
N LEU A 557 -7.00 -21.71 23.46
CA LEU A 557 -6.47 -22.90 22.76
C LEU A 557 -4.97 -22.92 22.37
N GLN A 558 -4.13 -23.41 23.28
CA GLN A 558 -2.77 -23.88 22.97
C GLN A 558 -2.79 -25.39 22.77
N GLN A 559 -2.58 -25.87 21.55
CA GLN A 559 -2.36 -27.30 21.29
C GLN A 559 -0.92 -27.64 21.67
N GLU A 560 -0.76 -28.49 22.68
CA GLU A 560 0.53 -28.73 23.33
C GLU A 560 1.52 -29.50 22.43
N PHE A 561 2.76 -29.01 22.38
CA PHE A 561 3.96 -29.85 22.22
C PHE A 561 5.11 -29.21 22.99
N ILE A 562 5.11 -29.42 24.31
CA ILE A 562 6.23 -29.12 25.20
C ILE A 562 6.87 -30.46 25.57
N PRO A 563 8.16 -30.72 25.23
CA PRO A 563 8.88 -31.84 25.80
C PRO A 563 9.18 -31.53 27.27
N VAL A 564 8.30 -31.99 28.16
CA VAL A 564 8.40 -31.81 29.61
C VAL A 564 9.67 -32.49 30.14
N LEU A 565 10.48 -31.73 30.88
CA LEU A 565 11.57 -32.28 31.70
C LEU A 565 10.98 -33.17 32.80
N GLN A 566 11.19 -34.48 32.71
CA GLN A 566 10.87 -35.40 33.82
C GLN A 566 11.86 -35.19 34.99
N PRO A 567 11.38 -34.94 36.22
CA PRO A 567 12.24 -34.94 37.40
C PRO A 567 12.44 -36.37 37.91
N SER A 568 13.68 -36.86 37.86
CA SER A 568 14.06 -38.11 38.54
C SER A 568 14.19 -37.88 40.05
N ILE A 569 13.52 -38.72 40.84
CA ILE A 569 13.53 -38.65 42.31
C ILE A 569 14.89 -39.13 42.84
N ALA A 570 15.58 -38.28 43.60
CA ALA A 570 16.67 -38.67 44.50
C ALA A 570 16.70 -37.75 45.74
N ALA A 571 17.14 -38.30 46.87
CA ALA A 571 16.95 -37.70 48.19
C ALA A 571 17.69 -36.38 48.42
N ALA A 572 17.12 -35.56 49.31
CA ALA A 572 17.80 -34.40 49.87
C ALA A 572 18.95 -34.83 50.80
N ASP A 573 20.15 -34.28 50.58
CA ASP A 573 21.14 -34.12 51.66
C ASP A 573 21.97 -32.84 51.47
N ARG A 574 22.77 -32.52 52.48
CA ARG A 574 23.10 -31.16 52.92
C ARG A 574 24.17 -30.42 52.13
N HIS A 575 24.19 -29.11 52.34
CA HIS A 575 25.27 -28.20 51.97
C HIS A 575 26.65 -28.74 52.35
N HIS A 576 27.58 -28.80 51.39
CA HIS A 576 29.01 -28.69 51.65
C HIS A 576 29.68 -27.76 50.64
N THR A 577 30.28 -26.69 51.16
CA THR A 577 31.00 -25.68 50.40
C THR A 577 32.29 -26.26 49.81
N VAL A 578 32.33 -26.50 48.49
CA VAL A 578 33.56 -26.96 47.79
C VAL A 578 33.82 -26.10 46.56
N THR A 579 34.76 -25.16 46.68
CA THR A 579 35.13 -24.18 45.65
C THR A 579 36.14 -24.70 44.60
N ARG A 580 36.35 -26.02 44.50
CA ARG A 580 37.27 -26.67 43.56
C ARG A 580 36.55 -27.72 42.69
N GLY A 581 35.70 -27.26 41.77
CA GLY A 581 35.02 -28.14 40.80
C GLY A 581 34.11 -27.41 39.82
N ILE A 582 33.55 -26.28 40.25
CA ILE A 582 32.56 -25.45 39.51
C ILE A 582 33.01 -25.14 38.07
N THR A 583 34.30 -24.82 37.86
CA THR A 583 34.82 -24.45 36.53
C THR A 583 34.96 -25.60 35.53
N LYS A 584 34.92 -26.87 35.97
CA LYS A 584 34.82 -28.03 35.06
C LYS A 584 33.38 -28.26 34.61
N GLY A 585 32.41 -28.18 35.54
CA GLY A 585 30.97 -28.27 35.22
C GLY A 585 30.57 -27.24 34.16
N VAL A 586 30.85 -25.96 34.43
CA VAL A 586 30.53 -24.83 33.54
C VAL A 586 31.13 -24.93 32.12
N LYS A 587 32.20 -25.71 31.92
CA LYS A 587 32.74 -26.02 30.57
C LYS A 587 31.97 -27.13 29.87
N GLU A 588 31.60 -28.17 30.60
CA GLU A 588 30.83 -29.29 30.07
C GLU A 588 29.37 -28.89 29.79
N ASP A 589 28.76 -28.09 30.67
CA ASP A 589 27.41 -27.54 30.50
C ASP A 589 27.31 -26.71 29.21
N PHE A 590 28.34 -25.93 28.89
CA PHE A 590 28.42 -25.16 27.64
C PHE A 590 28.58 -26.05 26.41
N ARG A 591 29.42 -27.09 26.48
CA ARG A 591 29.59 -28.07 25.38
C ARG A 591 28.26 -28.76 25.08
N LEU A 592 27.58 -29.25 26.12
CA LEU A 592 26.27 -29.89 26.00
C LEU A 592 25.17 -28.93 25.52
N ALA A 593 25.21 -27.65 25.93
CA ALA A 593 24.29 -26.63 25.42
C ALA A 593 24.52 -26.35 23.93
N MET A 594 25.77 -26.24 23.48
CA MET A 594 26.11 -26.09 22.06
C MET A 594 25.69 -27.31 21.24
N GLU A 595 25.97 -28.54 21.69
CA GLU A 595 25.55 -29.77 21.00
C GLU A 595 24.02 -29.87 20.87
N ARG A 596 23.28 -29.52 21.92
CA ARG A 596 21.81 -29.40 21.87
C ARG A 596 21.35 -28.32 20.89
N GLN A 597 22.07 -27.21 20.78
CA GLN A 597 21.71 -26.13 19.87
C GLN A 597 22.00 -26.47 18.41
N VAL A 598 23.10 -27.17 18.12
CA VAL A 598 23.41 -27.68 16.78
C VAL A 598 22.32 -28.66 16.30
N SER A 599 21.75 -29.48 17.19
CA SER A 599 20.62 -30.36 16.81
C SER A 599 19.36 -29.62 16.34
N ARG A 600 19.25 -28.31 16.62
CA ARG A 600 18.15 -27.43 16.20
C ARG A 600 18.42 -26.70 14.88
N CYS A 601 19.54 -26.94 14.21
CA CYS A 601 19.88 -26.30 12.93
C CYS A 601 18.86 -26.54 11.80
N ALA A 602 18.06 -27.62 11.91
CA ALA A 602 16.99 -27.95 10.98
C ALA A 602 15.65 -27.23 11.27
N GLU A 603 15.51 -26.50 12.39
CA GLU A 603 14.29 -25.73 12.69
C GLU A 603 14.00 -24.70 11.60
N ASN A 604 12.71 -24.49 11.30
CA ASN A 604 12.30 -23.43 10.39
C ASN A 604 12.68 -22.05 10.98
N LEU A 605 13.75 -21.46 10.45
CA LEU A 605 14.28 -20.17 10.91
C LEU A 605 13.22 -19.07 10.94
N MET A 606 12.27 -19.05 10.01
CA MET A 606 11.20 -18.05 10.05
C MET A 606 10.31 -18.24 11.28
N VAL A 607 9.97 -19.47 11.66
CA VAL A 607 9.23 -19.75 12.92
C VAL A 607 10.04 -19.33 14.14
N VAL A 608 11.36 -19.58 14.16
CA VAL A 608 12.25 -19.16 15.26
C VAL A 608 12.29 -17.64 15.39
N LEU A 609 12.44 -16.91 14.28
CA LEU A 609 12.49 -15.44 14.25
C LEU A 609 11.12 -14.80 14.52
N HIS A 610 10.01 -15.44 14.14
CA HIS A 610 8.66 -15.02 14.51
C HIS A 610 8.44 -15.10 16.02
N ARG A 611 8.78 -16.25 16.62
CA ARG A 611 8.72 -16.46 18.07
C ARG A 611 9.61 -15.46 18.83
N PHE A 612 10.81 -15.18 18.32
CA PHE A 612 11.70 -14.14 18.85
C PHE A 612 11.02 -12.76 18.89
N CYS A 613 10.41 -12.33 17.78
CA CYS A 613 9.71 -11.05 17.71
C CYS A 613 8.55 -10.96 18.72
N LEU A 614 7.77 -12.04 18.88
CA LEU A 614 6.64 -12.08 19.81
C LEU A 614 7.08 -12.11 21.28
N ASN A 615 7.97 -13.02 21.64
CA ASN A 615 8.40 -13.23 23.03
C ASN A 615 9.25 -12.06 23.55
N GLU A 616 10.21 -11.59 22.74
CA GLU A 616 11.18 -10.56 23.15
C GLU A 616 10.66 -9.14 22.91
N LYS A 617 9.37 -8.96 22.57
CA LYS A 617 8.74 -7.68 22.23
C LYS A 617 9.11 -6.54 23.19
N ILE A 618 9.14 -6.79 24.49
CA ILE A 618 9.47 -5.76 25.50
C ILE A 618 10.95 -5.38 25.42
N LEU A 619 11.87 -6.36 25.35
CA LEU A 619 13.31 -6.12 25.28
C LEU A 619 13.71 -5.44 23.97
N LEU A 620 13.10 -5.84 22.84
CA LEU A 620 13.28 -5.23 21.53
C LEU A 620 12.92 -3.73 21.52
N LEU A 621 11.89 -3.33 22.29
CA LEU A 621 11.48 -1.93 22.43
C LEU A 621 12.35 -1.16 23.43
N GLN A 622 12.79 -1.78 24.53
CA GLN A 622 13.76 -1.19 25.46
C GLN A 622 15.13 -0.94 24.80
N CYS A 623 15.51 -1.76 23.82
CA CYS A 623 16.67 -1.51 22.96
C CYS A 623 16.49 -0.32 22.00
N LEU A 624 15.37 0.41 22.04
CA LEU A 624 15.12 1.58 21.19
C LEU A 624 14.66 2.81 21.98
N THR A 625 14.80 2.78 23.32
CA THR A 625 14.73 3.94 24.23
C THR A 625 16.11 4.41 24.63
#